data_AF-A0A4P8HBU9-F1
#
_entry.id   AF-A0A4P8HBU9-F1
#
_cell.length_a   1.000
_cell.length_b   1.000
_cell.length_c   1.000
_cell.angle_alpha   90.00
_cell.angle_beta   90.00
_cell.angle_gamma   90.00
#
_symmetry.space_group_name_H-M   'P 1'
#
loop_
_entity.id
_entity.type
_entity.pdbx_description
1 polymer ?
#
loop_
_entity_poly.entity_id
_entity_poly.type
_entity_poly.pdbx_seq_one_letter_code
_entity_poly.pdbx_strand_id
1 'polypeptide(L)'
;MTSDDRAAPDRERYSAAALRAGMLWLYAEAHGLATAAVPGSSEPEEDSDLGEAAAAILSEQGASASRIARCRAGIRAALRVLAAGTAAEFSAEAYDRTRQTVIAGEHSAGLPGHRIWPPTSQTVRRTLGEGYWNSALRAVGLPVSGRGRARGASRYSEEDYRAAVRDFLTAAERAGTPTSFVAYQDWARAESTTGAPRPSGAGLRAHFGGWQAARDAVDPA
;
A
#
# COMPACT_ATOMS: atom_id res chain seq x y z
N MET A 1 39.53 14.07 6.64
CA MET A 1 39.27 13.55 5.29
C MET A 1 38.25 12.42 5.42
N THR A 2 37.00 12.70 5.00
CA THR A 2 35.92 11.77 4.62
C THR A 2 35.67 10.58 5.58
N SER A 3 34.80 10.69 6.59
CA SER A 3 33.32 10.71 6.50
C SER A 3 32.74 9.89 5.36
N ASP A 4 32.14 8.78 5.81
CA ASP A 4 30.93 8.14 5.33
C ASP A 4 30.94 7.55 3.91
N ASP A 5 31.13 6.23 3.86
CA ASP A 5 30.61 5.41 2.77
C ASP A 5 30.06 4.09 3.33
N ARG A 6 29.09 4.18 4.26
CA ARG A 6 28.13 3.10 4.47
C ARG A 6 27.01 3.26 3.44
N ALA A 7 27.30 2.92 2.20
CA ALA A 7 26.26 2.67 1.21
C ALA A 7 25.33 1.55 1.72
N ALA A 8 24.05 1.88 1.89
CA ALA A 8 23.02 1.07 2.54
C ALA A 8 22.78 -0.30 1.86
N PRO A 9 22.93 -1.46 2.55
CA PRO A 9 22.68 -2.76 1.96
C PRO A 9 21.21 -3.24 2.02
N ASP A 10 20.25 -2.39 2.39
CA ASP A 10 18.92 -2.84 2.85
C ASP A 10 17.78 -2.67 1.82
N ARG A 11 18.08 -2.33 0.56
CA ARG A 11 17.07 -1.87 -0.39
C ARG A 11 16.22 -2.93 -1.08
N GLU A 12 16.59 -4.21 -1.11
CA GLU A 12 15.72 -5.21 -1.76
C GLU A 12 15.65 -6.54 -1.02
N ARG A 13 14.89 -6.51 0.08
CA ARG A 13 14.48 -7.72 0.80
C ARG A 13 13.62 -8.65 -0.07
N TYR A 14 13.13 -8.29 -1.25
CA TYR A 14 12.49 -9.18 -2.22
C TYR A 14 12.70 -8.75 -3.66
N SER A 15 12.99 -9.71 -4.55
CA SER A 15 13.02 -9.45 -6.00
C SER A 15 11.62 -9.11 -6.52
N ALA A 16 11.54 -8.36 -7.61
CA ALA A 16 10.26 -8.01 -8.23
C ALA A 16 9.44 -9.26 -8.62
N ALA A 17 10.08 -10.30 -9.15
CA ALA A 17 9.45 -11.58 -9.47
C ALA A 17 8.85 -12.25 -8.22
N ALA A 18 9.58 -12.28 -7.11
CA ALA A 18 9.09 -12.82 -5.85
C ALA A 18 7.91 -12.05 -5.27
N LEU A 19 7.90 -10.71 -5.40
CA LEU A 19 6.78 -9.87 -4.97
C LEU A 19 5.54 -10.14 -5.83
N ARG A 20 5.72 -10.20 -7.15
CA ARG A 20 4.64 -10.48 -8.10
C ARG A 20 4.06 -11.87 -7.90
N ALA A 21 4.91 -12.89 -7.75
CA ALA A 21 4.50 -14.25 -7.44
C ALA A 21 3.70 -14.32 -6.12
N GLY A 22 4.13 -13.60 -5.08
CA GLY A 22 3.43 -13.57 -3.79
C GLY A 22 2.04 -12.93 -3.89
N MET A 23 1.92 -11.85 -4.68
CA MET A 23 0.62 -11.24 -4.97
C MET A 23 -0.31 -12.18 -5.73
N LEU A 24 0.18 -12.85 -6.78
CA LEU A 24 -0.61 -13.79 -7.57
C LEU A 24 -1.05 -15.01 -6.77
N TRP A 25 -0.17 -15.55 -5.93
CA TRP A 25 -0.53 -16.68 -5.08
C TRP A 25 -1.58 -16.30 -4.04
N LEU A 26 -1.39 -15.19 -3.30
CA LEU A 26 -2.39 -14.75 -2.32
C LEU A 26 -3.71 -14.35 -2.96
N TYR A 27 -3.68 -13.83 -4.18
CA TYR A 27 -4.87 -13.62 -4.97
C TYR A 27 -5.60 -14.94 -5.25
N ALA A 28 -4.88 -15.96 -5.74
CA ALA A 28 -5.46 -17.27 -6.00
C ALA A 28 -6.06 -17.92 -4.75
N GLU A 29 -5.39 -17.81 -3.60
CA GLU A 29 -5.90 -18.30 -2.32
C GLU A 29 -7.17 -17.52 -1.88
N ALA A 30 -7.15 -16.19 -1.98
CA ALA A 30 -8.29 -15.35 -1.59
C ALA A 30 -9.55 -15.59 -2.43
N HIS A 31 -9.37 -15.97 -3.70
CA HIS A 31 -10.46 -16.21 -4.64
C HIS A 31 -10.74 -17.70 -4.88
N GLY A 32 -10.07 -18.61 -4.15
CA GLY A 32 -10.30 -20.05 -4.27
C GLY A 32 -9.95 -20.63 -5.66
N LEU A 33 -8.96 -20.05 -6.35
CA LEU A 33 -8.63 -20.42 -7.73
C LEU A 33 -7.81 -21.71 -7.84
N ALA A 34 -7.07 -22.08 -6.79
CA ALA A 34 -6.19 -23.26 -6.79
C ALA A 34 -6.97 -24.59 -6.77
N THR A 35 -8.24 -24.59 -6.36
CA THR A 35 -9.11 -25.77 -6.29
C THR A 35 -9.95 -25.97 -7.56
N ALA A 36 -9.99 -24.99 -8.46
CA ALA A 36 -10.69 -25.09 -9.74
C ALA A 36 -9.82 -25.82 -10.78
N ALA A 37 -9.66 -27.13 -10.64
CA ALA A 37 -9.15 -27.94 -11.73
C ALA A 37 -10.13 -27.84 -12.91
N VAL A 38 -9.68 -27.30 -14.04
CA VAL A 38 -10.41 -27.41 -15.32
C VAL A 38 -9.84 -28.64 -16.04
N PRO A 39 -10.58 -29.74 -16.16
CA PRO A 39 -10.13 -30.90 -16.90
C PRO A 39 -9.98 -30.53 -18.39
N GLY A 40 -8.82 -30.78 -18.98
CA GLY A 40 -8.61 -30.65 -20.43
C GLY A 40 -8.13 -29.29 -20.95
N SER A 41 -7.88 -28.31 -20.10
CA SER A 41 -7.19 -27.07 -20.53
C SER A 41 -5.67 -27.31 -20.56
N SER A 42 -5.04 -27.12 -21.72
CA SER A 42 -3.58 -27.00 -21.84
C SER A 42 -3.09 -26.08 -20.73
N GLU A 43 -2.22 -26.57 -19.85
CA GLU A 43 -1.68 -25.70 -18.81
C GLU A 43 -1.02 -24.52 -19.53
N PRO A 44 -1.42 -23.26 -19.29
CA PRO A 44 -0.61 -22.15 -19.75
C PRO A 44 0.77 -22.37 -19.17
N GLU A 45 1.78 -22.22 -20.04
CA GLU A 45 3.16 -22.19 -19.61
C GLU A 45 3.25 -21.24 -18.42
N GLU A 46 3.74 -21.78 -17.31
CA GLU A 46 4.11 -20.96 -16.17
C GLU A 46 5.06 -19.89 -16.69
N ASP A 47 4.86 -18.64 -16.29
CA ASP A 47 5.95 -17.67 -16.37
C ASP A 47 7.08 -18.22 -15.48
N SER A 48 8.06 -18.88 -16.13
CA SER A 48 9.08 -19.70 -15.46
C SER A 48 9.75 -18.91 -14.35
N ASP A 49 10.00 -17.63 -14.60
CA ASP A 49 10.64 -16.70 -13.68
C ASP A 49 9.85 -16.50 -12.38
N LEU A 50 8.51 -16.39 -12.46
CA LEU A 50 7.65 -16.23 -11.29
C LEU A 50 7.57 -17.52 -10.46
N GLY A 51 7.48 -18.65 -11.16
CA GLY A 51 7.47 -19.99 -10.57
C GLY A 51 8.75 -20.30 -9.81
N GLU A 52 9.88 -20.05 -10.45
CA GLU A 52 11.22 -20.25 -9.89
C GLU A 52 11.47 -19.32 -8.70
N ALA A 53 11.13 -18.03 -8.80
CA ALA A 53 11.28 -17.09 -7.69
C ALA A 53 10.45 -17.49 -6.46
N ALA A 54 9.24 -17.99 -6.66
CA ALA A 54 8.40 -18.50 -5.58
C ALA A 54 8.97 -19.78 -4.96
N ALA A 55 9.40 -20.72 -5.80
CA ALA A 55 9.98 -21.99 -5.36
C ALA A 55 11.27 -21.78 -4.58
N ALA A 56 12.16 -20.89 -5.03
CA ALA A 56 13.41 -20.57 -4.36
C ALA A 56 13.17 -20.06 -2.92
N ILE A 57 12.34 -19.03 -2.76
CA ILE A 57 12.08 -18.41 -1.44
C ILE A 57 11.34 -19.36 -0.51
N LEU A 58 10.37 -20.13 -1.01
CA LEU A 58 9.68 -21.12 -0.20
C LEU A 58 10.63 -22.25 0.24
N SER A 59 11.53 -22.69 -0.64
CA SER A 59 12.53 -23.70 -0.31
C SER A 59 13.50 -23.21 0.77
N GLU A 60 13.98 -21.95 0.65
CA GLU A 60 14.79 -21.28 1.68
C GLU A 60 14.06 -21.19 3.04
N GLN A 61 12.74 -21.12 3.03
CA GLN A 61 11.90 -21.11 4.23
C GLN A 61 11.58 -22.51 4.78
N GLY A 62 12.08 -23.57 4.15
CA GLY A 62 11.82 -24.95 4.55
C GLY A 62 10.43 -25.45 4.18
N ALA A 63 9.76 -24.82 3.19
CA ALA A 63 8.46 -25.28 2.72
C ALA A 63 8.56 -26.68 2.09
N SER A 64 7.52 -27.49 2.29
CA SER A 64 7.43 -28.80 1.64
C SER A 64 7.25 -28.68 0.12
N ALA A 65 7.65 -29.73 -0.60
CA ALA A 65 7.43 -29.81 -2.05
C ALA A 65 5.94 -29.67 -2.44
N SER A 66 5.02 -30.19 -1.62
CA SER A 66 3.58 -30.06 -1.84
C SER A 66 3.08 -28.62 -1.69
N ARG A 67 3.66 -27.84 -0.76
CA ARG A 67 3.37 -26.41 -0.61
C ARG A 67 3.89 -25.60 -1.79
N ILE A 68 5.11 -25.88 -2.23
CA ILE A 68 5.71 -25.24 -3.42
C ILE A 68 4.84 -25.53 -4.65
N ALA A 69 4.43 -26.79 -4.85
CA ALA A 69 3.54 -27.17 -5.96
C ALA A 69 2.19 -26.44 -5.90
N ARG A 70 1.57 -26.35 -4.71
CA ARG A 70 0.31 -25.60 -4.53
C ARG A 70 0.48 -24.11 -4.85
N CYS A 71 1.56 -23.49 -4.40
CA CYS A 71 1.89 -22.10 -4.72
C CYS A 71 1.98 -21.88 -6.23
N ARG A 72 2.75 -22.73 -6.94
CA ARG A 72 2.90 -22.64 -8.40
C ARG A 72 1.57 -22.85 -9.13
N ALA A 73 0.75 -23.81 -8.69
CA ALA A 73 -0.59 -24.02 -9.22
C ALA A 73 -1.49 -22.79 -9.03
N GLY A 74 -1.44 -22.15 -7.85
CA GLY A 74 -2.15 -20.91 -7.58
C GLY A 74 -1.70 -19.76 -8.48
N ILE A 75 -0.40 -19.58 -8.68
CA ILE A 75 0.16 -18.56 -9.60
C ILE A 75 -0.36 -18.80 -11.02
N ARG A 76 -0.31 -20.05 -11.53
CA ARG A 76 -0.86 -20.38 -12.86
C ARG A 76 -2.36 -20.09 -12.96
N ALA A 77 -3.14 -20.42 -11.93
CA ALA A 77 -4.57 -20.14 -11.90
C ALA A 77 -4.88 -18.63 -11.90
N ALA A 78 -4.11 -17.83 -11.15
CA ALA A 78 -4.21 -16.38 -11.18
C ALA A 78 -3.89 -15.80 -12.57
N LEU A 79 -2.82 -16.27 -13.21
CA LEU A 79 -2.45 -15.85 -14.56
C LEU A 79 -3.53 -16.20 -15.60
N ARG A 80 -4.21 -17.35 -15.46
CA ARG A 80 -5.36 -17.72 -16.33
C ARG A 80 -6.49 -16.71 -16.25
N VAL A 81 -6.93 -16.37 -15.04
CA VAL A 81 -8.06 -15.42 -14.89
C VAL A 81 -7.68 -14.00 -15.31
N LEU A 82 -6.41 -13.62 -15.14
CA LEU A 82 -5.87 -12.37 -15.68
C LEU A 82 -5.91 -12.36 -17.22
N ALA A 83 -5.39 -13.41 -17.85
CA ALA A 83 -5.39 -13.54 -19.32
C ALA A 83 -6.82 -13.59 -19.91
N ALA A 84 -7.77 -14.19 -19.18
CA ALA A 84 -9.18 -14.22 -19.56
C ALA A 84 -9.92 -12.89 -19.31
N GLY A 85 -9.31 -11.92 -18.61
CA GLY A 85 -9.96 -10.65 -18.24
C GLY A 85 -11.08 -10.81 -17.20
N THR A 86 -11.15 -11.96 -16.50
CA THR A 86 -12.19 -12.29 -15.52
C THR A 86 -11.74 -12.11 -14.08
N ALA A 87 -10.56 -11.51 -13.87
CA ALA A 87 -10.03 -11.26 -12.54
C ALA A 87 -10.93 -10.30 -11.75
N ALA A 88 -11.29 -10.70 -10.53
CA ALA A 88 -12.00 -9.86 -9.56
C ALA A 88 -11.05 -8.90 -8.82
N GLU A 89 -11.63 -7.87 -8.18
CA GLU A 89 -10.90 -6.92 -7.34
C GLU A 89 -10.19 -7.59 -6.17
N PHE A 90 -9.01 -7.08 -5.81
CA PHE A 90 -8.22 -7.58 -4.68
C PHE A 90 -7.75 -6.44 -3.79
N SER A 91 -8.38 -6.27 -2.62
CA SER A 91 -8.03 -5.21 -1.67
C SER A 91 -6.78 -5.57 -0.87
N ALA A 92 -6.07 -4.56 -0.37
CA ALA A 92 -4.92 -4.79 0.50
C ALA A 92 -5.29 -5.47 1.83
N GLU A 93 -6.50 -5.23 2.33
CA GLU A 93 -7.01 -5.89 3.53
C GLU A 93 -7.27 -7.39 3.25
N ALA A 94 -7.86 -7.72 2.09
CA ALA A 94 -8.01 -9.10 1.67
C ALA A 94 -6.65 -9.78 1.51
N TYR A 95 -5.67 -9.08 0.90
CA TYR A 95 -4.29 -9.56 0.80
C TYR A 95 -3.69 -9.89 2.18
N ASP A 96 -3.72 -8.96 3.15
CA ASP A 96 -3.08 -9.17 4.45
C ASP A 96 -3.82 -10.23 5.28
N ARG A 97 -5.15 -10.33 5.17
CA ARG A 97 -5.95 -11.39 5.78
C ARG A 97 -5.58 -12.76 5.23
N THR A 98 -5.56 -12.92 3.90
CA THR A 98 -5.17 -14.20 3.27
C THR A 98 -3.72 -14.55 3.59
N ARG A 99 -2.82 -13.56 3.60
CA ARG A 99 -1.43 -13.72 4.02
C ARG A 99 -1.32 -14.32 5.43
N GLN A 100 -2.11 -13.81 6.38
CA GLN A 100 -2.12 -14.33 7.76
C GLN A 100 -2.50 -15.81 7.76
N THR A 101 -3.55 -16.20 7.04
CA THR A 101 -3.97 -17.61 6.93
C THR A 101 -2.87 -18.50 6.31
N VAL A 102 -2.24 -18.03 5.23
CA VAL A 102 -1.19 -18.78 4.52
C VAL A 102 0.05 -19.00 5.38
N ILE A 103 0.38 -18.04 6.25
CA ILE A 103 1.56 -18.11 7.14
C ILE A 103 1.23 -18.80 8.47
N ALA A 104 -0.03 -18.81 8.92
CA ALA A 104 -0.46 -19.33 10.21
C ALA A 104 -0.25 -20.86 10.43
N GLY A 105 0.30 -21.58 9.46
CA GLY A 105 0.73 -22.98 9.59
C GLY A 105 2.25 -23.19 9.64
N GLU A 106 3.05 -22.12 9.62
CA GLU A 106 4.51 -22.21 9.48
C GLU A 106 5.21 -22.07 10.84
N HIS A 107 5.83 -23.16 11.30
CA HIS A 107 6.60 -23.20 12.55
C HIS A 107 7.80 -22.21 12.56
N SER A 108 8.26 -21.79 11.38
CA SER A 108 9.42 -20.91 11.18
C SER A 108 9.08 -19.41 11.18
N ALA A 109 7.80 -19.02 11.23
CA ALA A 109 7.33 -17.64 11.08
C ALA A 109 7.68 -16.69 12.26
N GLY A 110 8.49 -17.14 13.23
CA GLY A 110 8.84 -16.39 14.44
C GLY A 110 10.34 -16.22 14.72
N LEU A 111 11.24 -16.76 13.90
CA LEU A 111 12.67 -16.67 14.19
C LEU A 111 13.24 -15.28 13.80
N PRO A 112 13.96 -14.58 14.70
CA PRO A 112 14.63 -13.33 14.39
C PRO A 112 15.54 -13.48 13.17
N GLY A 113 15.37 -12.61 12.17
CA GLY A 113 16.18 -12.62 10.94
C GLY A 113 15.58 -13.43 9.78
N HIS A 114 14.51 -14.21 9.98
CA HIS A 114 13.86 -14.89 8.87
C HIS A 114 12.95 -13.97 8.05
N ARG A 115 13.15 -14.07 6.74
CA ARG A 115 12.42 -13.33 5.71
C ARG A 115 11.13 -14.08 5.42
N ILE A 116 10.00 -13.63 5.97
CA ILE A 116 8.70 -14.31 5.82
C ILE A 116 8.00 -13.87 4.53
N TRP A 117 7.84 -14.82 3.61
CA TRP A 117 7.14 -14.65 2.34
C TRP A 117 5.78 -15.40 2.37
N PRO A 118 4.72 -14.86 1.77
CA PRO A 118 4.66 -13.57 1.06
C PRO A 118 4.85 -12.37 2.00
N PRO A 119 5.33 -11.21 1.50
CA PRO A 119 5.51 -10.00 2.31
C PRO A 119 4.18 -9.32 2.66
N THR A 120 4.19 -8.32 3.53
CA THR A 120 2.98 -7.54 3.86
C THR A 120 2.56 -6.60 2.73
N SER A 121 1.30 -6.16 2.73
CA SER A 121 0.81 -5.18 1.73
C SER A 121 1.60 -3.86 1.77
N GLN A 122 2.11 -3.45 2.94
CA GLN A 122 2.99 -2.28 3.08
C GLN A 122 4.27 -2.42 2.28
N THR A 123 4.89 -3.61 2.30
CA THR A 123 6.12 -3.89 1.54
C THR A 123 5.83 -3.89 0.04
N VAL A 124 4.73 -4.56 -0.36
CA VAL A 124 4.28 -4.59 -1.75
C VAL A 124 4.04 -3.19 -2.29
N ARG A 125 3.29 -2.34 -1.55
CA ARG A 125 3.03 -0.95 -1.94
C ARG A 125 4.31 -0.17 -2.12
N ARG A 126 5.23 -0.24 -1.16
CA ARG A 126 6.48 0.52 -1.19
C ARG A 126 7.36 0.12 -2.38
N THR A 127 7.44 -1.18 -2.68
CA THR A 127 8.38 -1.69 -3.68
C THR A 127 7.79 -1.76 -5.10
N LEU A 128 6.55 -2.24 -5.26
CA LEU A 128 5.91 -2.37 -6.58
C LEU A 128 4.96 -1.23 -6.93
N GLY A 129 4.50 -0.46 -5.94
CA GLY A 129 3.39 0.48 -6.10
C GLY A 129 3.72 1.94 -5.84
N GLU A 130 5.01 2.31 -5.67
CA GLU A 130 5.41 3.68 -5.29
C GLU A 130 4.67 4.20 -4.03
N GLY A 131 4.33 3.30 -3.11
CA GLY A 131 3.54 3.58 -1.92
C GLY A 131 2.02 3.35 -2.06
N TYR A 132 1.51 3.04 -3.26
CA TYR A 132 0.09 2.91 -3.54
C TYR A 132 -0.32 1.49 -3.94
N TRP A 133 -1.46 1.02 -3.43
CA TRP A 133 -1.96 -0.34 -3.71
C TRP A 133 -2.41 -0.52 -5.15
N ASN A 134 -3.19 0.41 -5.70
CA ASN A 134 -3.66 0.32 -7.09
C ASN A 134 -2.49 0.35 -8.10
N SER A 135 -1.40 1.04 -7.77
CA SER A 135 -0.18 1.00 -8.58
C SER A 135 0.49 -0.37 -8.53
N ALA A 136 0.56 -1.00 -7.35
CA ALA A 136 1.09 -2.35 -7.22
C ALA A 136 0.20 -3.38 -7.95
N LEU A 137 -1.13 -3.27 -7.85
CA LEU A 137 -2.07 -4.12 -8.61
C LEU A 137 -1.83 -3.98 -10.12
N ARG A 138 -1.71 -2.74 -10.62
CA ARG A 138 -1.43 -2.47 -12.03
C ARG A 138 -0.09 -3.06 -12.48
N ALA A 139 0.96 -2.96 -11.65
CA ALA A 139 2.27 -3.55 -11.95
C ALA A 139 2.22 -5.07 -12.10
N VAL A 140 1.27 -5.74 -11.43
CA VAL A 140 1.07 -7.20 -11.52
C VAL A 140 0.10 -7.59 -12.64
N GLY A 141 -0.73 -6.66 -13.11
CA GLY A 141 -1.80 -6.89 -14.10
C GLY A 141 -3.18 -7.15 -13.47
N LEU A 142 -3.31 -6.99 -12.14
CA LEU A 142 -4.57 -7.15 -11.42
C LEU A 142 -5.48 -5.94 -11.61
N PRO A 143 -6.82 -6.14 -11.61
CA PRO A 143 -7.78 -5.05 -11.73
C PRO A 143 -7.65 -4.08 -10.55
N VAL A 144 -7.65 -2.79 -10.86
CA VAL A 144 -7.61 -1.73 -9.84
C VAL A 144 -9.03 -1.35 -9.45
N SER A 145 -9.26 -1.15 -8.15
CA SER A 145 -10.54 -0.60 -7.70
C SER A 145 -10.65 0.87 -8.10
N GLY A 146 -11.84 1.31 -8.52
CA GLY A 146 -12.18 2.73 -8.61
C GLY A 146 -12.27 3.40 -7.24
N ARG A 147 -12.42 2.59 -6.18
CA ARG A 147 -12.40 3.00 -4.77
C ARG A 147 -10.96 2.99 -4.25
N GLY A 148 -10.21 4.03 -4.57
CA GLY A 148 -8.89 4.32 -4.01
C GLY A 148 -8.71 5.82 -3.86
N ARG A 149 -7.84 6.28 -2.95
CA ARG A 149 -7.45 7.69 -2.92
C ARG A 149 -6.87 8.06 -4.28
N ALA A 150 -7.52 8.96 -5.01
CA ALA A 150 -6.95 9.50 -6.23
C ALA A 150 -5.58 10.12 -5.89
N ARG A 151 -4.59 9.85 -6.74
CA ARG A 151 -3.25 10.44 -6.58
C ARG A 151 -3.39 11.96 -6.55
N GLY A 152 -2.95 12.59 -5.48
CA GLY A 152 -3.03 14.05 -5.31
C GLY A 152 -4.42 14.61 -4.96
N ALA A 153 -5.47 13.79 -4.84
CA ALA A 153 -6.75 14.27 -4.32
C ALA A 153 -6.61 14.46 -2.80
N SER A 154 -6.21 15.67 -2.41
CA SER A 154 -6.41 16.11 -1.04
C SER A 154 -7.91 15.96 -0.74
N ARG A 155 -8.23 15.48 0.47
CA ARG A 155 -9.62 15.42 0.97
C ARG A 155 -10.30 16.81 1.03
N TYR A 156 -9.54 17.86 0.74
CA TYR A 156 -9.89 19.27 0.82
C TYR A 156 -9.59 19.96 -0.49
N SER A 157 -10.57 20.72 -0.95
CA SER A 157 -10.42 21.71 -2.02
C SER A 157 -9.59 22.90 -1.54
N GLU A 158 -9.10 23.72 -2.47
CA GLU A 158 -8.43 24.99 -2.14
C GLU A 158 -9.31 25.89 -1.26
N GLU A 159 -10.62 25.90 -1.50
CA GLU A 159 -11.56 26.67 -0.69
C GLU A 159 -11.66 26.14 0.74
N ASP A 160 -11.59 24.82 0.95
CA ASP A 160 -11.55 24.24 2.30
C ASP A 160 -10.28 24.68 3.07
N TYR A 161 -9.16 24.80 2.36
CA TYR A 161 -7.92 25.33 2.93
C TYR A 161 -8.05 26.81 3.28
N ARG A 162 -8.58 27.65 2.40
CA ARG A 162 -8.81 29.08 2.67
C ARG A 162 -9.83 29.28 3.80
N ALA A 163 -10.94 28.56 3.78
CA ALA A 163 -11.97 28.60 4.82
C ALA A 163 -11.41 28.19 6.19
N ALA A 164 -10.58 27.15 6.26
CA ALA A 164 -9.96 26.74 7.52
C ALA A 164 -9.03 27.81 8.10
N VAL A 165 -8.28 28.54 7.27
CA VAL A 165 -7.45 29.66 7.74
C VAL A 165 -8.31 30.82 8.22
N ARG A 166 -9.34 31.22 7.46
CA ARG A 166 -10.27 32.29 7.89
C ARG A 166 -10.97 31.95 9.21
N ASP A 167 -11.52 30.74 9.31
CA ASP A 167 -12.23 30.30 10.51
C ASP A 167 -11.32 30.28 11.74
N PHE A 168 -10.07 29.82 11.57
CA PHE A 168 -9.08 29.89 12.64
C PHE A 168 -8.76 31.33 13.04
N LEU A 169 -8.52 32.24 12.08
CA LEU A 169 -8.20 33.64 12.37
C LEU A 169 -9.36 34.32 13.12
N THR A 170 -10.61 34.10 12.68
CA THR A 170 -11.80 34.60 13.37
C THR A 170 -11.97 33.98 14.76
N ALA A 171 -11.71 32.68 14.91
CA ALA A 171 -11.78 32.01 16.21
C ALA A 171 -10.70 32.53 17.18
N ALA A 172 -9.48 32.75 16.69
CA ALA A 172 -8.36 33.27 17.46
C ALA A 172 -8.61 34.72 17.90
N GLU A 173 -9.15 35.56 17.02
CA GLU A 173 -9.56 36.93 17.34
C GLU A 173 -10.63 36.95 18.44
N ARG A 174 -11.69 36.14 18.31
CA ARG A 174 -12.76 36.05 19.30
C ARG A 174 -12.28 35.54 20.67
N ALA A 175 -11.31 34.62 20.67
CA ALA A 175 -10.76 34.03 21.88
C ALA A 175 -9.57 34.82 22.47
N GLY A 176 -9.08 35.85 21.79
CA GLY A 176 -7.87 36.58 22.17
C GLY A 176 -6.61 35.70 22.16
N THR A 177 -6.55 34.67 21.30
CA THR A 177 -5.43 33.73 21.25
C THR A 177 -4.46 34.04 20.10
N PRO A 178 -3.20 33.56 20.17
CA PRO A 178 -2.22 33.83 19.12
C PRO A 178 -2.59 33.21 17.76
N THR A 179 -2.40 33.96 16.68
CA THR A 179 -2.59 33.49 15.28
C THR A 179 -1.35 32.77 14.73
N SER A 180 -0.68 31.99 15.57
CA SER A 180 0.54 31.26 15.19
C SER A 180 0.21 29.94 14.48
N PHE A 181 1.17 29.43 13.71
CA PHE A 181 1.02 28.14 13.04
C PHE A 181 0.80 26.97 14.02
N VAL A 182 1.42 27.03 15.20
CA VAL A 182 1.23 26.02 16.26
C VAL A 182 -0.21 26.10 16.80
N ALA A 183 -0.71 27.31 17.05
CA ALA A 183 -2.09 27.50 17.48
C ALA A 183 -3.11 27.01 16.43
N TYR A 184 -2.84 27.19 15.14
CA TYR A 184 -3.66 26.60 14.07
C TYR A 184 -3.69 25.06 14.16
N GLN A 185 -2.53 24.41 14.38
CA GLN A 185 -2.47 22.94 14.49
C GLN A 185 -3.32 22.42 15.64
N ASP A 186 -3.26 23.09 16.78
CA ASP A 186 -3.99 22.69 17.97
C ASP A 186 -5.50 22.93 17.81
N TRP A 187 -5.89 24.07 17.22
CA TRP A 187 -7.27 24.36 16.87
C TRP A 187 -7.84 23.34 15.86
N ALA A 188 -7.13 23.06 14.76
CA ALA A 188 -7.56 22.08 13.76
C ALA A 188 -7.71 20.66 14.33
N ARG A 189 -6.88 20.31 15.32
CA ARG A 189 -6.99 19.03 16.07
C ARG A 189 -8.25 19.03 16.96
N ALA A 190 -8.54 20.14 17.64
CA ALA A 190 -9.75 20.28 18.45
C ALA A 190 -11.02 20.17 17.59
N GLU A 191 -11.08 20.88 16.46
CA GLU A 191 -12.20 20.85 15.51
C GLU A 191 -12.44 19.45 14.89
N SER A 192 -11.36 18.69 14.66
CA SER A 192 -11.47 17.32 14.18
C SER A 192 -12.13 16.39 15.20
N THR A 193 -11.99 16.69 16.50
CA THR A 193 -12.63 15.93 17.59
C THR A 193 -14.11 16.28 17.74
N THR A 194 -14.51 17.49 17.35
CA THR A 194 -15.90 17.98 17.44
C THR A 194 -16.74 17.69 16.18
N GLY A 195 -16.17 17.00 15.19
CA GLY A 195 -16.88 16.55 13.98
C GLY A 195 -16.81 17.51 12.79
N ALA A 196 -16.00 18.58 12.87
CA ALA A 196 -15.73 19.51 11.78
C ALA A 196 -14.27 19.35 11.31
N PRO A 197 -13.92 18.29 10.57
CA PRO A 197 -12.53 17.99 10.25
C PRO A 197 -11.90 19.10 9.40
N ARG A 198 -10.79 19.68 9.87
CA ARG A 198 -10.01 20.72 9.16
C ARG A 198 -8.72 20.17 8.53
N PRO A 199 -8.17 20.85 7.50
CA PRO A 199 -6.83 20.58 7.00
C PRO A 199 -5.78 20.57 8.11
N SER A 200 -4.93 19.55 8.15
CA SER A 200 -3.84 19.50 9.13
C SER A 200 -2.79 20.56 8.80
N GLY A 201 -2.01 21.00 9.78
CA GLY A 201 -0.92 21.96 9.52
C GLY A 201 0.10 21.45 8.48
N ALA A 202 0.36 20.14 8.45
CA ALA A 202 1.20 19.54 7.42
C ALA A 202 0.56 19.65 6.02
N GLY A 203 -0.74 19.37 5.91
CA GLY A 203 -1.49 19.56 4.68
C GLY A 203 -1.53 21.02 4.23
N LEU A 204 -1.62 21.95 5.18
CA LEU A 204 -1.65 23.39 4.92
C LEU A 204 -0.32 23.89 4.34
N ARG A 205 0.81 23.47 4.94
CA ARG A 205 2.15 23.79 4.39
C ARG A 205 2.38 23.15 3.03
N ALA A 206 1.95 21.91 2.84
CA ALA A 206 2.07 21.25 1.54
C ALA A 206 1.25 21.96 0.45
N HIS A 207 0.14 22.61 0.82
CA HIS A 207 -0.74 23.31 -0.10
C HIS A 207 -0.26 24.74 -0.42
N PHE A 208 0.02 25.56 0.61
CA PHE A 208 0.39 26.98 0.42
C PHE A 208 1.90 27.26 0.47
N GLY A 209 2.74 26.26 0.78
CA GLY A 209 4.18 26.44 0.94
C GLY A 209 4.61 27.05 2.29
N GLY A 210 3.67 27.47 3.15
CA GLY A 210 3.99 28.03 4.47
C GLY A 210 2.81 28.69 5.17
N TRP A 211 2.98 29.06 6.45
CA TRP A 211 1.93 29.73 7.24
C TRP A 211 1.65 31.15 6.74
N GLN A 212 2.69 31.91 6.40
CA GLN A 212 2.53 33.28 5.92
C GLN A 212 1.76 33.30 4.58
N ALA A 213 2.18 32.48 3.61
CA ALA A 213 1.47 32.34 2.34
C ALA A 213 0.01 31.90 2.50
N ALA A 214 -0.30 31.08 3.50
CA ALA A 214 -1.67 30.69 3.81
C ALA A 214 -2.53 31.85 4.34
N ARG A 215 -1.94 32.76 5.13
CA ARG A 215 -2.62 33.98 5.61
C ARG A 215 -2.81 34.99 4.49
N ASP A 216 -1.78 35.19 3.67
CA ASP A 216 -1.84 36.09 2.52
C ASP A 216 -2.90 35.62 1.49
N ALA A 217 -3.15 34.31 1.41
CA ALA A 217 -4.18 33.74 0.53
C ALA A 217 -5.63 33.99 1.00
N VAL A 218 -5.84 34.48 2.22
CA VAL A 218 -7.19 34.75 2.78
C VAL A 218 -7.45 36.21 3.10
N ASP A 219 -6.43 37.04 3.18
CA ASP A 219 -6.58 38.50 3.27
C ASP A 219 -6.89 39.03 1.86
N PRO A 220 -7.95 39.83 1.65
CA PRO A 220 -8.09 40.56 0.40
C PRO A 220 -6.97 41.61 0.35
N ALA A 221 -6.19 41.58 -0.75
CA ALA A 221 -5.23 42.64 -1.06
C ALA A 221 -5.88 44.04 -1.09
#